data_AF-A0A661Y3A1-F1
#
_entry.id   AF-A0A661Y3A1-F1
#
_cell.length_a   1.000
_cell.length_b   1.000
_cell.length_c   1.000
_cell.angle_alpha   90.00
_cell.angle_beta   90.00
_cell.angle_gamma   90.00
#
_symmetry.space_group_name_H-M   'P 1'
#
loop_
_entity.id
_entity.type
_entity.pdbx_description
1 polymer ?
#
loop_
_entity_poly.entity_id
_entity_poly.type
_entity_poly.pdbx_seq_one_letter_code
_entity_poly.pdbx_strand_id
1 'polypeptide(L)' 'MHGITKDKVYVDLNWGFDPVLGYWYDIIETRDGEETVIEEWSSTTNGGSRSKMLEFLIKYNLPKEHRSMVGLDMPF' A
#
# COMPACT_ATOMS: atom_id res chain seq x y z
N MET A 1 7.30 -6.44 7.99
CA MET A 1 7.60 -6.44 9.45
C MET A 1 6.29 -6.77 10.14
N HIS A 2 6.14 -7.97 10.69
CA HIS A 2 4.86 -8.42 11.27
C HIS A 2 4.70 -7.90 12.70
N GLY A 3 3.64 -7.12 12.96
CA GLY A 3 3.20 -6.75 14.29
C GLY A 3 2.01 -7.59 14.70
N ILE A 4 2.14 -8.37 15.78
CA ILE A 4 1.05 -9.16 16.37
C ILE A 4 0.30 -8.27 17.36
N THR A 5 -1.01 -8.08 17.14
CA THR A 5 -1.94 -7.54 18.15
C THR A 5 -2.83 -8.65 18.72
N LYS A 6 -3.41 -8.42 19.90
CA LYS A 6 -4.01 -9.42 20.81
C LYS A 6 -5.25 -10.17 20.28
N ASP A 7 -5.82 -9.73 19.19
CA ASP A 7 -6.80 -10.46 18.38
C ASP A 7 -6.04 -10.93 17.14
N LYS A 8 -6.24 -12.15 16.64
CA LYS A 8 -5.50 -12.72 15.48
C LYS A 8 -5.80 -11.98 14.16
N VAL A 9 -5.54 -10.68 14.16
CA VAL A 9 -5.79 -9.70 13.13
C VAL A 9 -4.41 -9.20 12.73
N TYR A 10 -4.05 -9.50 11.48
CA TYR A 10 -2.85 -9.02 10.83
C TYR A 10 -3.27 -8.10 9.70
N VAL A 11 -2.57 -6.99 9.52
CA VAL A 11 -2.79 -6.11 8.38
C VAL A 11 -1.53 -6.15 7.52
N ASP A 12 -1.69 -6.66 6.30
CA ASP A 12 -0.66 -6.64 5.28
C ASP A 12 -0.92 -5.48 4.32
N LEU A 13 0.15 -4.76 4.05
CA LEU A 13 0.16 -3.61 3.15
C LEU A 13 1.01 -4.00 1.95
N ASN A 14 0.39 -4.08 0.78
CA ASN A 14 1.10 -4.29 -0.48
C ASN A 14 1.02 -3.02 -1.29
N TRP A 15 2.09 -2.70 -2.00
CA TRP A 15 2.10 -1.52 -2.85
C TRP A 15 3.21 -1.62 -3.88
N GLY A 16 3.06 -0.86 -4.96
CA GLY A 16 4.04 -0.86 -6.02
C GLY A 16 3.72 0.10 -7.14
N PHE A 17 4.45 -0.09 -8.24
CA PHE A 17 4.20 0.55 -9.50
C PHE A 17 4.30 -0.49 -10.62
N ASP A 18 3.34 -0.48 -11.54
CA ASP A 18 3.46 -1.21 -12.80
C ASP A 18 2.85 -0.42 -13.98
N PRO A 19 3.22 -0.71 -15.24
CA PRO A 19 2.76 0.06 -16.39
C PRO A 19 1.24 0.02 -16.67
N VAL A 20 0.51 -0.93 -16.11
CA VAL A 20 -0.93 -1.11 -16.31
C VAL A 20 -1.72 -0.38 -15.23
N LEU A 21 -1.40 -0.60 -13.95
CA LEU A 21 -2.10 0.01 -12.81
C LEU A 21 -1.55 1.40 -12.42
N GLY A 22 -0.35 1.72 -12.91
CA GLY A 22 0.45 2.84 -12.42
C GLY A 22 0.85 2.57 -10.97
N TYR A 23 0.78 3.59 -10.10
CA TYR A 23 0.93 3.37 -8.66
C TYR A 23 -0.28 2.63 -8.09
N TRP A 24 -0.04 1.64 -7.24
CA TRP A 24 -1.10 0.86 -6.62
C TRP A 24 -0.77 0.51 -5.16
N TYR A 25 -1.80 0.24 -4.37
CA TYR A 25 -1.69 -0.35 -3.04
C TYR A 25 -2.92 -1.17 -2.69
N ASP A 26 -2.70 -2.20 -1.87
CA ASP A 26 -3.72 -3.04 -1.25
C ASP A 26 -3.53 -3.06 0.27
N ILE A 27 -4.65 -3.08 0.98
CA ILE A 27 -4.72 -3.29 2.42
C ILE A 27 -5.48 -4.59 2.64
N ILE A 28 -4.78 -5.60 3.17
CA ILE A 28 -5.32 -6.93 3.40
C ILE A 28 -5.39 -7.14 4.90
N GLU A 29 -6.58 -7.47 5.41
CA GLU A 29 -6.76 -7.90 6.79
C GLU A 29 -6.85 -9.43 6.81
N THR A 30 -5.98 -10.06 7.61
CA THR A 30 -6.09 -11.48 7.94
C THR A 30 -6.69 -11.59 9.32
N ARG A 31 -7.91 -12.12 9.43
CA ARG A 31 -8.60 -12.37 10.71
C ARG A 31 -8.92 -13.84 10.86
N ASP A 32 -8.46 -14.44 11.94
CA ASP A 32 -8.70 -15.86 12.25
C ASP A 32 -8.27 -16.84 11.12
N GLY A 33 -7.34 -16.41 10.27
CA GLY A 33 -6.83 -17.19 9.14
C GLY A 33 -7.57 -16.93 7.81
N GLU A 34 -8.57 -16.05 7.80
CA GLU A 34 -9.25 -15.61 6.58
C GLU A 34 -8.71 -14.24 6.14
N GLU A 35 -8.24 -14.17 4.89
CA GLU A 35 -7.75 -12.94 4.27
C GLU A 35 -8.90 -12.20 3.58
N THR A 36 -9.03 -10.90 3.84
CA THR A 36 -9.98 -10.02 3.18
C THR A 36 -9.28 -8.75 2.69
N VAL A 37 -9.46 -8.41 1.42
CA VAL A 37 -9.02 -7.12 0.88
C VAL A 37 -9.95 -6.04 1.40
N ILE A 38 -9.42 -5.15 2.22
CA ILE A 38 -10.15 -4.03 2.84
C ILE A 38 -10.17 -2.82 1.91
N GLU A 39 -9.06 -2.59 1.19
CA GLU A 39 -8.93 -1.50 0.24
C GLU A 39 -8.00 -1.94 -0.90
N GLU A 40 -8.43 -1.69 -2.13
CA GLU A 40 -7.62 -1.82 -3.34
C GLU A 40 -7.68 -0.46 -4.05
N TRP A 41 -6.52 0.08 -4.40
CA TRP A 41 -6.41 1.33 -5.11
C TRP A 41 -5.32 1.29 -6.16
N SER A 42 -5.60 1.87 -7.33
CA SER A 42 -4.62 2.15 -8.35
C SER A 42 -4.86 3.50 -9.01
N SER A 43 -3.78 4.13 -9.47
CA SER A 43 -3.84 5.41 -10.16
C SER A 43 -4.59 5.34 -11.48
N THR A 44 -4.51 4.21 -12.19
CA THR A 44 -5.22 3.99 -13.47
C THR A 44 -6.73 3.80 -13.25
N THR A 45 -7.14 2.96 -12.30
CA THR A 45 -8.55 2.54 -12.16
C THR A 45 -9.37 3.48 -11.30
N ASN A 46 -8.81 3.94 -10.17
CA ASN A 46 -9.56 4.73 -9.19
C ASN A 46 -9.43 6.23 -9.44
N GLY A 47 -8.54 6.63 -10.34
CA GLY A 47 -8.12 8.02 -10.48
C GLY A 47 -7.29 8.48 -9.28
N GLY A 48 -6.33 9.35 -9.56
CA GLY A 48 -5.43 9.90 -8.55
C GLY A 48 -4.04 10.14 -9.12
N SER A 49 -3.12 10.50 -8.25
CA SER A 49 -1.74 10.80 -8.63
C SER A 49 -0.76 10.19 -7.64
N ARG A 50 0.54 10.28 -7.96
CA ARG A 50 1.63 9.94 -7.03
C ARG A 50 1.47 10.56 -5.64
N SER A 51 0.78 11.70 -5.51
CA SER A 51 0.53 12.32 -4.20
C SER A 51 -0.33 11.44 -3.28
N LYS A 52 -1.33 10.74 -3.83
CA LYS A 52 -2.17 9.79 -3.09
C LYS A 52 -1.33 8.61 -2.58
N MET A 53 -0.44 8.10 -3.43
CA MET A 53 0.52 7.06 -3.07
C MET A 53 1.48 7.54 -1.97
N LEU A 54 2.00 8.77 -2.06
CA LEU A 54 2.82 9.36 -1.00
C LEU A 54 2.06 9.49 0.33
N GLU A 55 0.80 9.93 0.30
CA GLU A 55 -0.05 9.99 1.49
C GLU A 55 -0.21 8.62 2.14
N PHE A 56 -0.45 7.56 1.34
CA PHE A 56 -0.50 6.19 1.82
C PHE A 56 0.81 5.76 2.51
N LEU A 57 1.95 5.95 1.84
CA LEU A 57 3.26 5.58 2.39
C LEU A 57 3.62 6.37 3.65
N ILE A 58 3.19 7.62 3.76
CA ILE A 58 3.37 8.46 4.97
C ILE A 58 2.45 7.98 6.09
N LYS A 59 1.15 7.77 5.80
CA LYS A 59 0.13 7.34 6.76
C LYS A 59 0.51 6.05 7.49
N TYR A 60 1.07 5.08 6.77
CA TYR A 60 1.47 3.78 7.33
C TYR A 60 2.96 3.71 7.70
N ASN A 61 3.67 4.84 7.69
CA ASN A 61 5.09 4.94 8.02
C ASN A 61 5.98 3.92 7.27
N LEU A 62 5.72 3.74 5.97
CA LEU A 62 6.46 2.83 5.10
C LEU A 62 7.89 3.35 4.80
N PRO A 63 8.82 2.50 4.29
CA PRO A 63 10.23 2.87 4.12
C PRO A 63 10.43 4.22 3.43
N LYS A 64 11.40 5.00 3.92
CA LYS A 64 11.67 6.35 3.41
C LYS A 64 12.16 6.30 1.97
N GLU A 65 12.90 5.27 1.61
CA GLU A 65 13.38 4.99 0.27
C GLU A 65 12.21 4.92 -0.71
N HIS A 66 11.14 4.20 -0.37
CA HIS A 66 9.95 4.07 -1.22
C HIS A 66 9.21 5.40 -1.36
N ARG A 67 9.10 6.17 -0.25
CA ARG A 67 8.54 7.53 -0.29
C ARG A 67 9.37 8.45 -1.20
N SER A 68 10.69 8.36 -1.14
CA SER A 68 11.59 9.13 -2.00
C SER A 68 11.47 8.72 -3.47
N MET A 69 11.34 7.43 -3.78
CA MET A 69 11.18 6.93 -5.15
C MET A 69 9.84 7.39 -5.77
N VAL A 70 8.72 7.27 -5.06
CA VAL A 70 7.43 7.84 -5.53
C VAL A 70 7.50 9.37 -5.68
N GLY A 71 8.17 10.07 -4.75
CA GLY A 71 8.32 11.52 -4.80
C GLY A 71 9.14 12.02 -5.98
N LEU A 72 10.12 11.21 -6.41
CA LEU A 72 10.99 11.48 -7.57
C LEU A 72 10.47 10.87 -8.87
N ASP A 73 9.31 10.20 -8.84
CA ASP A 73 8.72 9.46 -9.96
C ASP A 73 9.66 8.39 -10.54
N MET A 74 10.37 7.69 -9.65
CA MET A 74 11.29 6.62 -9.99
C MET A 74 10.64 5.25 -9.72
N PRO A 75 10.82 4.26 -10.60
CA PRO A 75 10.35 2.90 -10.38
C PRO A 75 11.11 2.23 -9.22
N PHE A 76 10.45 1.32 -8.50
CA PHE A 76 11.00 0.56 -7.38
C PHE A 76 10.42 -0.86 -7.31
#